data_AF-A0A1F7Y2L1-F1
#
_entry.id   AF-A0A1F7Y2L1-F1
#
_cell.length_a   1.000
_cell.length_b   1.000
_cell.length_c   1.000
_cell.angle_alpha   90.00
_cell.angle_beta   90.00
_cell.angle_gamma   90.00
#
_symmetry.space_group_name_H-M   'P 1'
#
loop_
_entity.id
_entity.type
_entity.pdbx_description
1 polymer ?
#
loop_
_entity_poly.entity_id
_entity_poly.type
_entity_poly.pdbx_seq_one_letter_code
_entity_poly.pdbx_strand_id
1 'polypeptide(L)' 'MKSKAGKIKILNKKLKKYEAKLAEKKLGYGQVVRTRFGDSYEDQLRDDTNTLEDFIRSIKEELRVLKASG' A
#
# COMPACT_ATOMS: atom_id res chain seq x y z
N MET A 1 25.15 -4.43 10.77
CA MET A 1 23.99 -5.16 10.21
C MET A 1 22.73 -4.67 10.91
N LYS A 2 21.66 -4.28 10.20
CA LYS A 2 20.38 -3.97 10.87
C LYS A 2 19.81 -5.26 11.45
N SER A 3 19.70 -5.35 12.78
CA SER A 3 19.08 -6.49 13.46
C SER A 3 17.67 -6.75 12.92
N LYS A 4 17.25 -8.02 12.92
CA LYS A 4 15.91 -8.48 12.51
C LYS A 4 14.79 -7.56 13.03
N ALA A 5 14.85 -7.19 14.31
CA ALA A 5 13.94 -6.26 14.97
C ALA A 5 13.90 -4.86 14.32
N GLY A 6 15.06 -4.32 13.91
CA GLY A 6 15.17 -3.04 13.23
C GLY A 6 14.55 -3.06 11.83
N LYS A 7 14.72 -4.16 11.08
CA LYS A 7 14.07 -4.36 9.77
C LYS A 7 12.55 -4.43 9.92
N ILE A 8 12.05 -5.21 10.88
CA ILE A 8 10.62 -5.32 11.18
C ILE A 8 10.02 -3.94 11.54
N LYS A 9 10.71 -3.13 12.36
CA LYS A 9 10.24 -1.78 12.73
C LYS A 9 10.14 -0.86 11.50
N ILE A 10 11.10 -0.92 10.58
CA ILE A 10 11.09 -0.14 9.34
C ILE A 10 9.95 -0.58 8.43
N LEU A 11 9.78 -1.89 8.23
CA LEU A 11 8.72 -2.45 7.40
C LEU A 11 7.34 -2.13 7.95
N ASN A 12 7.13 -2.22 9.27
CA ASN A 12 5.87 -1.81 9.91
C ASN A 12 5.59 -0.30 9.72
N LYS A 13 6.61 0.56 9.81
CA LYS A 13 6.45 2.00 9.55
C LYS A 13 6.07 2.27 8.10
N LYS A 14 6.71 1.58 7.15
CA LYS A 14 6.37 1.66 5.73
C LYS A 14 4.95 1.16 5.49
N LEU A 15 4.58 0.02 6.07
CA LEU A 15 3.26 -0.59 5.94
C LEU A 15 2.16 0.40 6.35
N LYS A 16 2.25 0.98 7.56
CA LYS A 16 1.28 1.98 8.03
C LYS A 16 1.18 3.18 7.08
N LYS A 17 2.31 3.66 6.54
CA LYS A 17 2.33 4.78 5.59
C LYS A 17 1.62 4.41 4.29
N TYR A 18 1.85 3.22 3.75
CA TYR A 18 1.21 2.79 2.50
C TYR A 18 -0.27 2.45 2.70
N GLU A 19 -0.65 1.86 3.84
CA GLU A 19 -2.07 1.61 4.18
C GLU A 19 -2.84 2.93 4.34
N ALA A 20 -2.25 3.96 4.96
CA ALA A 20 -2.86 5.29 5.02
C ALA A 20 -3.03 5.91 3.62
N LYS A 21 -1.99 5.86 2.79
CA LYS A 21 -2.07 6.34 1.40
C LYS A 21 -3.11 5.59 0.56
N LEU A 22 -3.24 4.29 0.76
CA LEU A 22 -4.25 3.48 0.09
C LEU A 22 -5.65 3.91 0.51
N ALA A 23 -5.87 4.15 1.81
CA ALA A 23 -7.15 4.66 2.31
C ALA A 23 -7.47 6.04 1.72
N GLU A 24 -6.50 6.96 1.67
CA GLU A 24 -6.66 8.28 1.04
C GLU A 24 -7.02 8.17 -0.44
N LYS A 25 -6.33 7.29 -1.20
CA LYS A 25 -6.65 7.07 -2.63
C LYS A 25 -8.02 6.42 -2.82
N LYS A 26 -8.44 5.46 -1.99
CA LYS A 26 -9.78 4.86 -2.06
C LYS A 26 -10.88 5.86 -1.74
N LEU A 27 -10.64 6.78 -0.80
CA LEU A 27 -11.55 7.90 -0.52
C LEU A 27 -11.64 8.85 -1.73
N GLY A 28 -10.49 9.17 -2.34
CA GLY A 28 -10.44 9.95 -3.59
C GLY A 28 -11.18 9.27 -4.74
N TYR A 29 -10.97 7.96 -4.94
CA TYR A 29 -11.70 7.16 -5.94
C TYR A 29 -13.21 7.22 -5.73
N GLY A 30 -13.69 7.11 -4.48
CA GLY A 30 -15.11 7.26 -4.15
C GLY A 30 -15.69 8.65 -4.47
N GLN A 31 -14.87 9.70 -4.51
CA GLN A 31 -15.28 11.03 -5.01
C GLN A 31 -15.24 11.11 -6.54
N VAL A 32 -14.21 10.55 -7.18
CA VAL A 32 -14.01 10.62 -8.63
C VAL A 32 -15.09 9.83 -9.38
N VAL A 33 -15.47 8.64 -8.91
CA VAL A 33 -16.57 7.84 -9.47
C VAL A 33 -17.91 8.60 -9.42
N ARG A 34 -18.08 9.55 -8.48
CA ARG A 34 -19.30 10.39 -8.42
C ARG A 34 -19.27 11.54 -9.42
N THR A 35 -18.10 11.95 -9.89
CA THR A 35 -17.94 13.00 -10.90
C THR A 35 -17.78 12.37 -12.27
N ARG A 36 -18.83 12.44 -13.08
CA ARG A 36 -19.03 11.85 -14.42
C ARG A 36 -18.06 12.39 -15.50
N PHE A 37 -16.75 12.32 -15.28
CA PHE A 37 -15.72 12.83 -16.20
C PHE A 37 -14.50 11.88 -16.28
N GLY A 38 -14.47 11.08 -17.35
CA GLY A 38 -13.25 10.67 -18.05
C GLY A 38 -12.56 9.37 -17.60
N ASP A 39 -12.79 8.29 -18.36
CA ASP A 39 -12.15 6.96 -18.28
C ASP A 39 -10.66 6.98 -17.87
N SER A 40 -9.85 7.89 -18.43
CA SER A 40 -8.39 7.85 -18.23
C SER A 40 -7.93 8.19 -16.81
N TYR A 41 -8.68 9.02 -16.07
CA TYR A 41 -8.31 9.37 -14.68
C TYR A 41 -8.75 8.28 -13.70
N GLU A 42 -9.90 7.63 -13.96
CA GLU A 42 -10.36 6.48 -13.20
C GLU A 42 -9.43 5.28 -13.37
N ASP A 43 -8.97 5.01 -14.59
CA ASP A 43 -7.99 3.95 -14.87
C ASP A 43 -6.64 4.22 -14.19
N GLN A 44 -6.11 5.45 -14.29
CA GLN A 44 -4.85 5.79 -13.62
C GLN A 44 -4.96 5.67 -12.10
N LEU A 45 -6.08 6.10 -11.51
CA LEU A 45 -6.32 5.95 -10.08
C LEU A 45 -6.46 4.48 -9.67
N ARG A 46 -7.08 3.65 -10.51
CA ARG A 46 -7.20 2.21 -10.29
C ARG A 46 -5.83 1.53 -10.32
N ASP A 47 -5.00 1.83 -11.33
CA ASP A 47 -3.65 1.27 -11.46
C ASP A 47 -2.73 1.71 -10.30
N ASP A 48 -2.82 2.97 -9.90
CA ASP A 48 -2.11 3.47 -8.72
C ASP A 48 -2.55 2.75 -7.43
N THR A 49 -3.84 2.48 -7.30
CA THR A 49 -4.42 1.79 -6.13
C THR A 49 -3.97 0.33 -6.10
N ASN A 50 -4.05 -0.37 -7.23
CA ASN A 50 -3.57 -1.74 -7.39
C ASN A 50 -2.08 -1.85 -7.06
N THR A 51 -1.26 -0.93 -7.59
CA THR A 51 0.17 -0.87 -7.32
C THR A 51 0.46 -0.70 -5.83
N LEU A 52 -0.28 0.17 -5.14
CA LEU A 52 -0.17 0.34 -3.69
C LEU A 52 -0.56 -0.90 -2.91
N GLU A 53 -1.61 -1.62 -3.32
CA GLU A 53 -2.01 -2.89 -2.72
C GLU A 53 -0.93 -3.96 -2.90
N ASP A 54 -0.29 -4.02 -4.07
CA ASP A 54 0.84 -4.93 -4.32
C ASP A 54 2.05 -4.62 -3.44
N PHE A 55 2.41 -3.34 -3.28
CA PHE A 55 3.48 -2.95 -2.35
C PHE A 55 3.16 -3.34 -0.91
N ILE A 56 1.92 -3.14 -0.46
CA ILE A 56 1.46 -3.53 0.88
C ILE A 56 1.56 -5.06 1.04
N ARG A 57 1.14 -5.82 0.03
CA ARG A 57 1.21 -7.29 0.03
C ARG A 57 2.65 -7.78 0.12
N SER A 58 3.56 -7.22 -0.68
CA SER A 58 4.99 -7.54 -0.64
C SER A 58 5.61 -7.26 0.74
N ILE A 59 5.29 -6.12 1.36
CA ILE A 59 5.77 -5.79 2.72
C ILE A 59 5.22 -6.78 3.76
N LYS A 60 3.95 -7.16 3.66
CA LYS A 60 3.32 -8.16 4.56
C LYS A 60 4.00 -9.52 4.43
N GLU A 61 4.35 -9.93 3.21
CA GLU A 61 5.07 -11.18 2.96
C GLU A 61 6.49 -11.14 3.52
N GLU A 62 7.24 -10.05 3.28
CA GLU A 62 8.58 -9.87 3.84
C GLU A 62 8.55 -9.90 5.38
N LEU A 63 7.55 -9.26 6.00
CA LEU A 63 7.31 -9.34 7.44
C LEU A 63 7.00 -10.75 7.91
N ARG A 64 6.24 -11.54 7.14
CA ARG A 64 5.92 -12.94 7.46
C ARG A 64 7.16 -13.82 7.40
N VAL A 65 7.96 -13.70 6.35
CA VAL A 65 9.23 -14.43 6.22
C VAL A 65 10.16 -14.06 7.36
N LEU A 66 10.34 -12.77 7.63
CA LEU A 66 11.17 -12.33 8.76
C LEU A 66 10.65 -12.89 10.08
N LYS A 67 9.33 -12.88 10.35
CA LYS A 67 8.79 -13.47 11.58
C LYS A 67 8.96 -14.99 11.65
N ALA A 68 8.89 -15.71 10.54
CA ALA A 68 9.06 -17.16 10.49
C ALA A 68 10.52 -17.60 10.60
N SER A 69 11.48 -16.79 10.16
CA SER A 69 12.93 -17.10 10.17
C SER A 69 13.59 -16.88 11.54
N GLY A 70 12.99 -17.34 12.62
CA GLY A 70 13.63 -17.39 13.95
C GLY A 70 12.73 -16.98 15.07
#